data_AF-A0A849UK84-F1
#
_entry.id   AF-A0A849UK84-F1
#
_cell.length_a   1.000
_cell.length_b   1.000
_cell.length_c   1.000
_cell.angle_alpha   90.00
_cell.angle_beta   90.00
_cell.angle_gamma   90.00
#
_symmetry.space_group_name_H-M   'P 1'
#
loop_
_entity.id
_entity.type
_entity.pdbx_description
1 polymer ?
#
loop_
_entity_poly.entity_id
_entity_poly.type
_entity_poly.pdbx_seq_one_letter_code
_entity_poly.pdbx_strand_id
1 'polypeptide(L)'
;MFKQLVLAIVFILSAFSLPAQAGQENTITMLVVPRDVIPIQVGQDISRRYPVLLVSYQLTRGSLKLHAWNGDDWVAVPVGDYTSGTFFANRPKHAVIVENERVRAPDVLIPNSTWCEGASRLTSTDPRVMLHLLGLHFDFSFSNWDQLAKRYGYSIEQINPTMKNVHWWNYRRNAQLEATAQREFSTDLNKWQDVRTLPPPPVTPAAEAEKLPVIKPAAPKPIESGTTVTPKAPAIVPAPVVEPAPKAPVKVVPAPVIEPAPKTPLPAPAPICEPTPAAPAVEAEKALAPVVSETATNTPVPAIEADPFATEEIPAAEIVVPQPLKKPWWKLF
;
A
#
# COMPACT_ATOMS: atom_id res chain seq x y z
N MET A 1 44.75 27.98 -36.17
CA MET A 1 43.70 27.01 -36.57
C MET A 1 43.20 26.11 -35.43
N PHE A 2 44.03 25.74 -34.44
CA PHE A 2 43.61 24.87 -33.32
C PHE A 2 42.47 25.41 -32.43
N LYS A 3 42.36 26.75 -32.26
CA LYS A 3 41.35 27.38 -31.40
C LYS A 3 39.91 27.30 -31.95
N GLN A 4 39.73 27.15 -33.26
CA GLN A 4 38.39 27.01 -33.84
C GLN A 4 37.85 25.57 -33.77
N LEU A 5 38.74 24.57 -33.70
CA LEU A 5 38.34 23.17 -33.55
C LEU A 5 37.80 22.87 -32.15
N VAL A 6 38.37 23.50 -31.12
CA VAL A 6 37.93 23.33 -29.72
C VAL A 6 36.54 23.94 -29.48
N LEU A 7 36.23 25.07 -30.13
CA LEU A 7 34.92 25.72 -30.00
C LEU A 7 33.81 24.89 -30.65
N ALA A 8 34.09 24.22 -31.77
CA ALA A 8 33.13 23.37 -32.47
C ALA A 8 32.76 22.11 -31.66
N ILE A 9 33.72 21.51 -30.95
CA ILE A 9 33.47 20.31 -30.12
C ILE A 9 32.60 20.66 -28.90
N VAL A 10 32.80 21.82 -28.28
CA VAL A 10 31.96 22.28 -27.16
C VAL A 10 30.52 22.54 -27.61
N PHE A 11 30.31 23.06 -28.83
CA PHE A 11 28.97 23.32 -29.36
C PHE A 11 28.19 22.04 -29.73
N ILE A 12 28.89 20.99 -30.17
CA ILE A 12 28.27 19.69 -30.50
C ILE A 12 27.87 18.93 -29.22
N LEU A 13 28.62 19.09 -28.12
CA LEU A 13 28.28 18.49 -26.83
C LEU A 13 27.08 19.16 -26.12
N SER A 14 26.77 20.42 -26.44
CA SER A 14 25.56 21.11 -25.92
C SER A 14 24.27 20.81 -26.69
N ALA A 15 24.36 20.21 -27.88
CA ALA A 15 23.18 19.86 -28.69
C ALA A 15 22.57 18.49 -28.30
N PHE A 16 23.28 17.68 -27.51
CA PHE A 16 22.72 16.50 -26.83
C PHE A 16 22.14 16.89 -25.48
N SER A 17 21.22 17.87 -25.46
CA SER A 17 20.20 17.89 -24.44
C SER A 17 19.34 16.65 -24.70
N LEU A 18 19.69 15.54 -24.03
CA LEU A 18 18.78 14.42 -23.87
C LEU A 18 17.41 15.03 -23.54
N PRO A 19 16.32 14.66 -24.24
CA PRO A 19 15.01 15.05 -23.76
C PRO A 19 14.99 14.60 -22.32
N ALA A 20 14.94 15.57 -21.38
CA ALA A 20 14.60 15.27 -20.01
C ALA A 20 13.34 14.42 -20.16
N GLN A 21 13.44 13.14 -19.78
CA GLN A 21 12.27 12.28 -19.72
C GLN A 21 11.23 13.13 -19.04
N ALA A 22 10.18 13.50 -19.76
CA ALA A 22 9.11 14.32 -19.24
C ALA A 22 8.58 13.51 -18.05
N GLY A 23 9.13 13.85 -16.88
CA GLY A 23 9.05 13.05 -15.69
C GLY A 23 7.57 12.95 -15.43
N GLN A 24 7.06 11.72 -15.40
CA GLN A 24 5.67 11.40 -15.14
C GLN A 24 5.17 12.32 -14.01
N GLU A 25 4.52 13.42 -14.39
CA GLU A 25 4.49 14.62 -13.57
C GLU A 25 3.71 14.33 -12.31
N ASN A 26 4.41 14.17 -11.17
CA ASN A 26 3.90 14.01 -9.80
C ASN A 26 2.48 13.44 -9.72
N THR A 27 2.24 12.34 -10.44
CA THR A 27 0.89 11.83 -10.58
C THR A 27 0.63 10.96 -9.38
N ILE A 28 -0.18 11.48 -8.47
CA ILE A 28 -0.55 10.80 -7.24
C ILE A 28 -1.43 9.61 -7.61
N THR A 29 -0.98 8.40 -7.27
CA THR A 29 -1.77 7.17 -7.44
C THR A 29 -2.33 6.77 -6.10
N MET A 30 -3.62 6.47 -6.04
CA MET A 30 -4.21 5.84 -4.86
C MET A 30 -4.02 4.32 -4.95
N LEU A 31 -3.47 3.71 -3.91
CA LEU A 31 -3.34 2.27 -3.79
C LEU A 31 -4.31 1.80 -2.70
N VAL A 32 -5.34 1.06 -3.10
CA VAL A 32 -6.39 0.54 -2.23
C VAL A 32 -6.13 -0.94 -1.98
N VAL A 33 -5.75 -1.31 -0.75
CA VAL A 33 -5.33 -2.68 -0.39
C VAL A 33 -6.27 -3.32 0.62
N PRO A 34 -6.46 -4.65 0.61
CA PRO A 34 -7.20 -5.31 1.68
C PRO A 34 -6.43 -5.15 2.99
N ARG A 35 -7.15 -5.18 4.13
CA ARG A 35 -6.58 -5.09 5.47
C ARG A 35 -5.93 -6.41 5.90
N ASP A 36 -4.98 -6.86 5.09
CA ASP A 36 -4.16 -8.05 5.29
C ASP A 36 -2.70 -7.62 5.49
N VAL A 37 -1.92 -8.38 6.27
CA VAL A 37 -0.54 -8.01 6.67
C VAL A 37 0.35 -7.77 5.44
N ILE A 38 0.33 -8.70 4.47
CA ILE A 38 1.25 -8.67 3.33
C ILE A 38 0.92 -7.52 2.35
N PRO A 39 -0.34 -7.35 1.86
CA PRO A 39 -0.71 -6.21 1.01
C PRO A 39 -0.47 -4.85 1.67
N ILE A 40 -0.73 -4.71 2.98
CA ILE A 40 -0.42 -3.48 3.72
C ILE A 40 1.09 -3.22 3.70
N GLN A 41 1.91 -4.22 4.01
CA GLN A 41 3.35 -4.06 4.05
C GLN A 41 3.92 -3.67 2.68
N VAL A 42 3.46 -4.32 1.61
CA VAL A 42 3.82 -3.94 0.23
C VAL A 42 3.39 -2.52 -0.06
N GLY A 43 2.14 -2.16 0.24
CA GLY A 43 1.60 -0.81 0.02
C GLY A 43 2.40 0.28 0.74
N GLN A 44 2.79 0.05 2.00
CA GLN A 44 3.64 0.97 2.76
C GLN A 44 5.05 1.09 2.17
N ASP A 45 5.61 0.00 1.67
CA ASP A 45 6.92 0.03 1.01
C ASP A 45 6.90 0.79 -0.32
N ILE A 46 5.78 0.74 -1.04
CA ILE A 46 5.58 1.54 -2.25
C ILE A 46 5.37 3.02 -1.88
N SER A 47 4.54 3.34 -0.89
CA SER A 47 4.26 4.74 -0.50
C SER A 47 5.48 5.49 0.05
N ARG A 48 6.48 4.78 0.57
CA ARG A 48 7.77 5.38 0.97
C ARG A 48 8.65 5.81 -0.21
N ARG A 49 8.40 5.27 -1.41
CA ARG A 49 9.26 5.46 -2.59
C ARG A 49 8.57 6.26 -3.71
N TYR A 50 7.24 6.22 -3.74
CA TYR A 50 6.41 6.81 -4.78
C TYR A 50 5.30 7.67 -4.18
N PRO A 51 4.79 8.68 -4.90
CA PRO A 51 3.68 9.52 -4.43
C PRO A 51 2.36 8.74 -4.43
N VAL A 52 2.18 7.88 -3.43
CA VAL A 52 1.04 6.97 -3.32
C VAL A 52 0.20 7.30 -2.09
N LEU A 53 -1.10 7.48 -2.30
CA LEU A 53 -2.10 7.53 -1.24
C LEU A 53 -2.53 6.11 -0.91
N LEU A 54 -2.14 5.61 0.26
CA LEU A 54 -2.43 4.25 0.67
C LEU A 54 -3.75 4.22 1.46
N VAL A 55 -4.70 3.42 0.98
CA VAL A 55 -5.99 3.19 1.65
C VAL A 55 -6.13 1.69 1.89
N SER A 56 -6.46 1.29 3.11
CA SER A 56 -6.82 -0.09 3.43
C SER A 56 -8.33 -0.25 3.51
N TYR A 57 -8.85 -1.39 3.07
CA TYR A 57 -10.26 -1.74 3.21
C TYR A 57 -10.45 -3.07 3.94
N GLN A 58 -11.51 -3.15 4.73
CA GLN A 58 -11.90 -4.36 5.43
C GLN A 58 -13.39 -4.62 5.20
N LEU A 59 -13.72 -5.86 4.81
CA LEU A 59 -15.08 -6.33 4.62
C LEU A 59 -15.53 -7.08 5.87
N THR A 60 -16.58 -6.61 6.55
CA THR A 60 -17.13 -7.25 7.75
C THR A 60 -18.63 -7.41 7.61
N ARG A 61 -19.11 -8.64 7.33
CA ARG A 61 -20.54 -9.03 7.31
C ARG A 61 -21.49 -7.94 6.77
N GLY A 62 -21.19 -7.40 5.59
CA GLY A 62 -22.02 -6.38 4.93
C GLY A 62 -21.65 -4.92 5.22
N SER A 63 -20.65 -4.67 6.05
CA SER A 63 -20.05 -3.35 6.27
C SER A 63 -18.66 -3.25 5.64
N LEU A 64 -18.36 -2.09 5.06
CA LEU A 64 -17.05 -1.73 4.51
C LEU A 64 -16.41 -0.71 5.44
N LYS A 65 -15.25 -1.03 5.99
CA LYS A 65 -14.42 -0.10 6.77
C LYS A 65 -13.22 0.32 5.93
N LEU A 66 -12.94 1.61 5.88
CA LEU A 66 -11.81 2.17 5.16
C LEU A 66 -10.88 2.90 6.13
N HIS A 67 -9.58 2.76 5.93
CA HIS A 67 -8.59 3.57 6.65
C HIS A 67 -7.55 4.09 5.66
N ALA A 68 -7.26 5.38 5.72
CA ALA A 68 -6.19 5.99 4.94
C ALA A 68 -4.93 6.13 5.79
N TRP A 69 -3.78 5.85 5.20
CA TRP A 69 -2.49 6.10 5.82
C TRP A 69 -2.09 7.57 5.64
N ASN A 70 -1.87 8.29 6.74
CA ASN A 70 -1.49 9.71 6.68
C ASN A 70 0.05 9.94 6.69
N GLY A 71 0.84 8.87 6.82
CA GLY A 71 2.30 8.93 6.98
C GLY A 71 2.78 8.35 8.31
N ASP A 72 1.98 8.50 9.35
CA ASP A 72 2.30 8.12 10.72
C ASP A 72 1.29 7.10 11.28
N ASP A 73 0.00 7.29 11.00
CA ASP A 73 -1.12 6.51 11.52
C ASP A 73 -2.18 6.19 10.46
N TRP A 74 -3.02 5.22 10.79
CA TRP A 74 -4.23 4.88 10.02
C TRP A 74 -5.43 5.69 10.52
N VAL A 75 -6.01 6.49 9.63
CA VAL A 75 -7.19 7.32 9.93
C VAL A 75 -8.42 6.69 9.29
N ALA A 76 -9.48 6.48 10.07
CA ALA A 76 -10.75 5.96 9.55
C ALA A 76 -11.37 6.93 8.54
N VAL A 77 -11.82 6.40 7.40
CA VAL A 77 -12.47 7.18 6.33
C VAL A 77 -13.92 6.71 6.17
N PRO A 78 -14.91 7.59 6.37
CA PRO A 78 -16.29 7.28 6.05
C PRO A 78 -16.45 6.92 4.58
N VAL A 79 -17.26 5.90 4.29
CA VAL A 79 -17.48 5.45 2.90
C VAL A 79 -18.05 6.58 2.02
N GLY A 80 -18.89 7.47 2.57
CA GLY A 80 -19.41 8.65 1.86
C GLY A 80 -18.33 9.67 1.48
N ASP A 81 -17.34 9.87 2.35
CA ASP A 81 -16.22 10.78 2.09
C ASP A 81 -15.29 10.18 1.03
N TYR A 82 -15.09 8.86 1.07
CA TYR A 82 -14.34 8.12 0.05
C TYR A 82 -15.01 8.24 -1.33
N THR A 83 -16.30 7.94 -1.45
CA THR A 83 -17.00 7.96 -2.74
C THR A 83 -17.11 9.37 -3.34
N SER A 84 -17.24 10.40 -2.49
CA SER A 84 -17.25 11.80 -2.93
C SER A 84 -15.86 12.37 -3.22
N GLY A 85 -14.79 11.71 -2.78
CA GLY A 85 -13.42 12.20 -2.90
C GLY A 85 -13.13 13.46 -2.07
N THR A 86 -13.97 13.76 -1.07
CA THR A 86 -13.86 14.97 -0.23
C THR A 86 -12.76 14.86 0.82
N PHE A 87 -12.36 13.65 1.18
CA PHE A 87 -11.29 13.41 2.16
C PHE A 87 -9.88 13.72 1.63
N PHE A 88 -9.72 13.89 0.31
CA PHE A 88 -8.42 14.15 -0.30
C PHE A 88 -8.12 15.64 -0.41
N ALA A 89 -6.99 16.06 0.18
CA ALA A 89 -6.44 17.39 -0.10
C ALA A 89 -5.91 17.49 -1.55
N ASN A 90 -5.23 16.43 -2.01
CA ASN A 90 -4.77 16.29 -3.39
C ASN A 90 -5.41 15.05 -3.98
N ARG A 91 -6.19 15.23 -5.06
CA ARG A 91 -6.92 14.14 -5.70
C ARG A 91 -5.96 13.23 -6.49
N PRO A 92 -6.06 11.90 -6.33
CA PRO A 92 -5.30 10.98 -7.17
C PRO A 92 -5.80 11.03 -8.61
N LYS A 93 -4.91 10.89 -9.60
CA LYS A 93 -5.36 10.76 -11.00
C LYS A 93 -5.73 9.32 -11.33
N HIS A 94 -5.07 8.36 -10.70
CA HIS A 94 -5.30 6.93 -10.91
C HIS A 94 -5.47 6.19 -9.60
N ALA A 95 -6.30 5.17 -9.59
CA ALA A 95 -6.46 4.26 -8.45
C ALA A 95 -6.12 2.82 -8.84
N VAL A 96 -5.43 2.11 -7.97
CA VAL A 96 -5.15 0.68 -8.10
C VAL A 96 -5.82 -0.04 -6.93
N ILE A 97 -6.86 -0.81 -7.21
CA ILE A 97 -7.57 -1.60 -6.21
C ILE A 97 -7.00 -3.02 -6.22
N VAL A 98 -6.29 -3.37 -5.15
CA VAL A 98 -5.79 -4.72 -4.90
C VAL A 98 -6.92 -5.54 -4.29
N GLU A 99 -7.21 -6.69 -4.88
CA GLU A 99 -8.23 -7.61 -4.38
C GLU A 99 -7.69 -9.03 -4.27
N ASN A 100 -8.32 -9.82 -3.41
CA ASN A 100 -7.97 -11.22 -3.25
C ASN A 100 -8.59 -12.03 -4.39
N GLU A 101 -7.85 -12.98 -4.96
CA GLU A 101 -8.32 -13.85 -6.05
C GLU A 101 -9.65 -14.54 -5.74
N ARG A 102 -9.90 -14.83 -4.47
CA ARG A 102 -11.10 -15.53 -4.00
C ARG A 102 -12.24 -14.58 -3.60
N VAL A 103 -11.91 -13.33 -3.25
CA VAL A 103 -12.86 -12.36 -2.70
C VAL A 103 -12.69 -11.04 -3.44
N ARG A 104 -13.63 -10.79 -4.34
CA ARG A 104 -13.68 -9.58 -5.14
C ARG A 104 -13.95 -8.35 -4.26
N ALA A 105 -13.21 -7.28 -4.48
CA ALA A 105 -13.44 -6.00 -3.84
C ALA A 105 -14.81 -5.42 -4.29
N PRO A 106 -15.62 -4.86 -3.37
CA PRO A 106 -16.89 -4.22 -3.71
C PRO A 106 -16.71 -3.07 -4.70
N ASP A 107 -17.68 -2.91 -5.60
CA ASP A 107 -17.61 -1.88 -6.65
C ASP A 107 -17.63 -0.44 -6.10
N VAL A 108 -18.11 -0.23 -4.87
CA VAL A 108 -18.04 1.07 -4.17
C VAL A 108 -16.60 1.56 -3.93
N LEU A 109 -15.61 0.66 -4.01
CA LEU A 109 -14.19 1.02 -3.95
C LEU A 109 -13.66 1.58 -5.27
N ILE A 110 -14.35 1.38 -6.38
CA ILE A 110 -13.98 2.00 -7.66
C ILE A 110 -14.30 3.49 -7.55
N PRO A 111 -13.30 4.39 -7.68
CA PRO A 111 -13.52 5.81 -7.53
C PRO A 111 -14.38 6.37 -8.67
N ASN A 112 -15.00 7.52 -8.42
CA ASN A 112 -15.77 8.22 -9.43
C ASN A 112 -14.85 9.01 -10.37
N SER A 113 -15.19 9.07 -11.66
CA SER A 113 -14.43 9.84 -12.66
C SER A 113 -14.38 11.35 -12.39
N THR A 114 -15.25 11.88 -11.50
CA THR A 114 -15.22 13.29 -11.10
C THR A 114 -14.00 13.69 -10.28
N TRP A 115 -13.34 12.74 -9.61
CA TRP A 115 -12.18 13.01 -8.77
C TRP A 115 -10.99 12.07 -9.00
N CYS A 116 -11.16 10.96 -9.73
CA CYS A 116 -10.08 10.08 -10.14
C CYS A 116 -10.28 9.70 -11.61
N GLU A 117 -9.33 10.04 -12.49
CA GLU A 117 -9.46 9.91 -13.94
C GLU A 117 -9.53 8.44 -14.41
N GLY A 118 -8.82 7.56 -13.70
CA GLY A 118 -8.75 6.14 -14.02
C GLY A 118 -8.70 5.24 -12.79
N ALA A 119 -9.07 3.98 -12.97
CA ALA A 119 -8.93 2.95 -11.96
C ALA A 119 -8.52 1.63 -12.62
N SER A 120 -7.72 0.83 -11.92
CA SER A 120 -7.38 -0.53 -12.31
C SER A 120 -7.57 -1.46 -11.11
N ARG A 121 -7.91 -2.72 -11.37
CA ARG A 121 -7.92 -3.80 -10.39
C ARG A 121 -6.67 -4.65 -10.56
N LEU A 122 -6.08 -5.00 -9.44
CA LEU A 122 -5.02 -5.98 -9.33
C LEU A 122 -5.60 -7.17 -8.56
N THR A 123 -5.88 -8.26 -9.26
CA THR A 123 -6.71 -9.36 -8.73
C THR A 123 -5.96 -10.36 -7.86
N SER A 124 -4.73 -10.04 -7.42
CA SER A 124 -3.90 -10.94 -6.60
C SER A 124 -3.30 -10.24 -5.38
N THR A 125 -3.22 -10.96 -4.26
CA THR A 125 -2.53 -10.50 -3.04
C THR A 125 -1.18 -11.18 -2.85
N ASP A 126 -0.74 -12.01 -3.80
CA ASP A 126 0.62 -12.57 -3.79
C ASP A 126 1.63 -11.42 -3.90
N PRO A 127 2.52 -11.24 -2.90
CA PRO A 127 3.49 -10.14 -2.91
C PRO A 127 4.37 -10.17 -4.17
N ARG A 128 4.68 -11.34 -4.72
CA ARG A 128 5.47 -11.42 -5.96
C ARG A 128 4.72 -10.79 -7.15
N VAL A 129 3.45 -11.16 -7.36
CA VAL A 129 2.59 -10.59 -8.42
C VAL A 129 2.39 -9.09 -8.20
N MET A 130 2.12 -8.68 -6.95
CA MET A 130 1.93 -7.28 -6.60
C MET A 130 3.17 -6.46 -6.95
N LEU A 131 4.36 -6.89 -6.50
CA LEU A 131 5.62 -6.21 -6.79
C LEU A 131 5.88 -6.12 -8.29
N HIS A 132 5.59 -7.20 -9.03
CA HIS A 132 5.74 -7.21 -10.48
C HIS A 132 4.86 -6.16 -11.16
N LEU A 133 3.55 -6.24 -10.96
CA LEU A 133 2.59 -5.38 -11.66
C LEU A 133 2.68 -3.92 -11.20
N LEU A 134 2.83 -3.68 -9.90
CA LEU A 134 3.05 -2.33 -9.37
C LEU A 134 4.38 -1.77 -9.87
N GLY A 135 5.43 -2.57 -10.00
CA GLY A 135 6.70 -2.10 -10.53
C GLY A 135 6.66 -1.79 -12.02
N LEU A 136 5.81 -2.46 -12.80
CA LEU A 136 5.51 -2.04 -14.17
C LEU A 136 4.77 -0.70 -14.17
N HIS A 137 3.76 -0.53 -13.32
CA HIS A 137 2.91 0.67 -13.22
C HIS A 137 3.69 1.92 -12.75
N PHE A 138 4.50 1.80 -11.71
CA PHE A 138 5.31 2.88 -11.12
C PHE A 138 6.71 3.01 -11.73
N ASP A 139 6.98 2.23 -12.79
CA ASP A 139 8.27 2.21 -13.48
C ASP A 139 9.48 2.07 -12.53
N PHE A 140 9.53 0.98 -11.79
CA PHE A 140 10.57 0.76 -10.79
C PHE A 140 11.98 0.86 -11.39
N SER A 141 12.85 1.61 -10.72
CA SER A 141 14.27 1.64 -11.01
C SER A 141 14.93 0.30 -10.63
N PHE A 142 16.09 -0.01 -11.20
CA PHE A 142 16.86 -1.20 -10.81
C PHE A 142 17.08 -1.30 -9.29
N SER A 143 17.43 -0.19 -8.64
CA SER A 143 17.64 -0.16 -7.19
C SER A 143 16.37 -0.52 -6.41
N ASN A 144 15.20 -0.09 -6.89
CA ASN A 144 13.93 -0.41 -6.24
C ASN A 144 13.59 -1.89 -6.43
N TRP A 145 13.80 -2.44 -7.63
CA TRP A 145 13.68 -3.87 -7.88
C TRP A 145 14.58 -4.69 -6.97
N ASP A 146 15.87 -4.37 -6.88
CA ASP A 146 16.84 -5.09 -6.05
C ASP A 146 16.50 -5.03 -4.56
N GLN A 147 16.14 -3.85 -4.04
CA GLN A 147 15.76 -3.70 -2.63
C GLN A 147 14.49 -4.48 -2.27
N LEU A 148 13.46 -4.41 -3.13
CA LEU A 148 12.20 -5.12 -2.89
C LEU A 148 12.40 -6.64 -3.05
N ALA A 149 13.15 -7.09 -4.06
CA ALA A 149 13.52 -8.50 -4.22
C ALA A 149 14.18 -9.04 -2.94
N LYS A 150 15.22 -8.36 -2.45
CA LYS A 150 15.92 -8.74 -1.20
C LYS A 150 15.00 -8.75 0.01
N ARG A 151 14.15 -7.73 0.16
CA ARG A 151 13.25 -7.61 1.32
C ARG A 151 12.22 -8.72 1.40
N TYR A 152 11.71 -9.16 0.26
CA TYR A 152 10.68 -10.20 0.18
C TYR A 152 11.25 -11.59 -0.12
N GLY A 153 12.58 -11.75 -0.16
CA GLY A 153 13.23 -13.04 -0.39
C GLY A 153 13.09 -13.58 -1.82
N TYR A 154 12.91 -12.70 -2.80
CA TYR A 154 12.81 -13.04 -4.21
C TYR A 154 14.10 -12.72 -4.96
N SER A 155 14.29 -13.39 -6.09
CA SER A 155 15.24 -12.95 -7.11
C SER A 155 14.61 -11.80 -7.93
N ILE A 156 15.44 -10.91 -8.48
CA ILE A 156 14.93 -9.79 -9.31
C ILE A 156 14.12 -10.34 -10.48
N GLU A 157 14.52 -11.47 -11.04
CA GLU A 157 13.90 -12.15 -12.17
C GLU A 157 12.53 -12.76 -11.83
N GLN A 158 12.22 -12.99 -10.55
CA GLN A 158 10.90 -13.46 -10.11
C GLN A 158 9.86 -12.33 -10.07
N ILE A 159 10.30 -11.11 -9.74
CA ILE A 159 9.41 -9.94 -9.62
C ILE A 159 9.52 -8.99 -10.83
N ASN A 160 10.59 -9.07 -11.62
CA ASN A 160 10.82 -8.27 -12.82
C ASN A 160 11.25 -9.16 -14.01
N PRO A 161 10.37 -10.06 -14.46
CA PRO A 161 10.67 -11.00 -15.54
C PRO A 161 10.96 -10.32 -16.88
N THR A 162 10.39 -9.13 -17.12
CA THR A 162 10.62 -8.35 -18.34
C THR A 162 11.97 -7.63 -18.30
N MET A 163 12.72 -7.72 -17.19
CA MET A 163 13.98 -7.01 -16.97
C MET A 163 13.82 -5.50 -17.19
N LYS A 164 12.64 -4.95 -16.88
CA LYS A 164 12.36 -3.52 -17.05
C LYS A 164 13.34 -2.71 -16.22
N ASN A 165 13.99 -1.73 -16.85
CA ASN A 165 15.02 -0.88 -16.23
C ASN A 165 16.22 -1.67 -15.66
N VAL A 166 16.48 -2.89 -16.14
CA VAL A 166 17.68 -3.65 -15.79
C VAL A 166 18.65 -3.59 -16.96
N HIS A 167 19.80 -2.94 -16.74
CA HIS A 167 20.84 -2.83 -17.74
C HIS A 167 21.77 -4.05 -17.73
N TRP A 168 22.40 -4.34 -18.88
CA TRP A 168 23.28 -5.51 -19.05
C TRP A 168 24.45 -5.54 -18.06
N TRP A 169 24.98 -4.39 -17.62
CA TRP A 169 26.09 -4.32 -16.66
C TRP A 169 25.67 -4.67 -15.22
N ASN A 170 24.36 -4.68 -14.92
CA ASN A 170 23.86 -5.15 -13.63
C ASN A 170 23.91 -6.69 -13.53
N TYR A 171 24.06 -7.40 -14.65
CA TYR A 171 24.25 -8.85 -14.71
C TYR A 171 25.69 -9.22 -15.01
N ARG A 172 26.26 -10.14 -14.23
CA ARG A 172 27.50 -10.82 -14.61
C ARG A 172 27.18 -11.84 -15.69
N ARG A 173 27.36 -11.43 -16.97
CA ARG A 173 27.45 -12.11 -18.28
C ARG A 173 26.78 -13.48 -18.55
N ASN A 174 26.66 -14.39 -17.57
CA ASN A 174 26.12 -15.75 -17.75
C ASN A 174 24.76 -15.96 -17.07
N ALA A 175 24.40 -15.19 -16.04
CA ALA A 175 23.14 -15.37 -15.31
C ALA A 175 21.88 -15.00 -16.12
N GLN A 176 22.04 -14.17 -17.16
CA GLN A 176 20.92 -13.56 -17.89
C GLN A 176 20.22 -14.52 -18.86
N LEU A 177 20.96 -15.53 -19.38
CA LEU A 177 20.43 -16.49 -20.36
C LEU A 177 19.53 -17.55 -19.71
N GLU A 178 19.90 -18.04 -18.52
CA GLU A 178 19.12 -19.04 -17.78
C GLU A 178 17.83 -18.44 -17.20
N ALA A 179 17.90 -17.20 -16.71
CA ALA A 179 16.77 -16.49 -16.14
C ALA A 179 15.62 -16.23 -17.13
N THR A 180 15.95 -15.93 -18.38
CA THR A 180 14.97 -15.52 -19.40
C THR A 180 14.25 -16.72 -20.03
N ALA A 181 14.90 -17.89 -20.07
CA ALA A 181 14.41 -19.06 -20.81
C ALA A 181 13.28 -19.85 -20.12
N GLN A 182 13.00 -19.61 -18.85
CA GLN A 182 12.25 -20.59 -18.03
C GLN A 182 10.79 -20.25 -17.68
N ARG A 183 10.19 -19.13 -18.09
CA ARG A 183 8.99 -18.68 -17.35
C ARG A 183 7.88 -18.01 -18.17
N GLU A 184 6.69 -18.59 -18.07
CA GLU A 184 5.41 -18.08 -18.59
C GLU A 184 4.81 -17.02 -17.65
N PHE A 185 5.34 -15.79 -17.70
CA PHE A 185 4.85 -14.66 -16.90
C PHE A 185 3.73 -13.85 -17.54
N SER A 186 3.31 -14.24 -18.74
CA SER A 186 2.14 -13.66 -19.41
C SER A 186 0.87 -13.78 -18.57
N THR A 187 0.82 -14.74 -17.65
CA THR A 187 -0.29 -14.97 -16.73
C THR A 187 -0.49 -13.85 -15.71
N ASP A 188 0.57 -13.14 -15.31
CA ASP A 188 0.49 -12.05 -14.33
C ASP A 188 -0.25 -10.84 -14.91
N LEU A 189 -0.04 -10.53 -16.18
CA LEU A 189 -0.68 -9.39 -16.84
C LEU A 189 -2.21 -9.53 -16.85
N ASN A 190 -2.73 -10.76 -16.90
CA ASN A 190 -4.17 -11.03 -16.82
C ASN A 190 -4.76 -10.69 -15.44
N LYS A 191 -3.91 -10.51 -14.42
CA LYS A 191 -4.33 -10.07 -13.08
C LYS A 191 -4.49 -8.56 -12.99
N TRP A 192 -4.01 -7.80 -13.98
CA TRP A 192 -4.25 -6.37 -14.11
C TRP A 192 -5.45 -6.12 -15.01
N GLN A 193 -6.47 -5.45 -14.48
CA GLN A 193 -7.71 -5.16 -15.21
C GLN A 193 -8.02 -3.68 -15.12
N ASP A 194 -8.03 -2.99 -16.26
CA ASP A 194 -8.46 -1.59 -16.25
C ASP A 194 -9.97 -1.51 -16.06
N VAL A 195 -10.38 -0.71 -15.07
CA VAL A 195 -11.77 -0.53 -14.70
C VAL A 195 -12.23 0.83 -15.21
N ARG A 196 -13.25 0.81 -16.06
CA ARG A 196 -13.87 2.04 -16.53
C ARG A 196 -14.55 2.75 -15.37
N THR A 197 -14.05 3.92 -15.01
CA THR A 197 -14.74 4.84 -14.10
C THR A 197 -15.99 5.35 -14.81
N LEU A 198 -17.17 5.00 -14.30
CA LEU A 198 -18.41 5.52 -14.84
C LEU A 198 -18.58 6.98 -14.37
N PRO A 199 -18.95 7.91 -15.27
CA PRO A 199 -19.41 9.22 -14.82
C PRO A 199 -20.60 9.03 -13.89
N PRO A 200 -20.79 9.92 -12.89
CA PRO A 200 -21.96 9.85 -12.04
C PRO A 200 -23.19 9.85 -12.94
N PRO A 201 -24.23 9.05 -12.63
CA PRO A 201 -25.48 9.15 -13.37
C PRO A 201 -25.86 10.63 -13.38
N PRO A 202 -26.26 11.19 -14.54
CA PRO A 202 -26.69 12.57 -14.60
C PRO A 202 -27.74 12.71 -13.52
N VAL A 203 -27.49 13.56 -12.53
CA VAL A 203 -28.50 13.93 -11.56
C VAL A 203 -29.55 14.59 -12.44
N THR A 204 -30.58 13.84 -12.83
CA THR A 204 -31.77 14.43 -13.38
C THR A 204 -32.15 15.42 -12.29
N PRO A 205 -32.02 16.75 -12.53
CA PRO A 205 -32.51 17.70 -11.56
C PRO A 205 -33.92 17.22 -11.27
N ALA A 206 -34.25 17.11 -9.98
CA ALA A 206 -35.57 16.71 -9.53
C ALA A 206 -36.59 17.73 -10.09
N ALA A 207 -36.89 17.59 -11.36
CA ALA A 207 -37.94 18.26 -12.09
C ALA A 207 -39.19 17.66 -11.49
N GLU A 208 -39.96 18.54 -10.87
CA GLU A 208 -41.16 18.18 -10.15
C GLU A 208 -40.91 17.38 -8.86
N ALA A 209 -40.25 18.04 -7.90
CA ALA A 209 -40.92 18.18 -6.61
C ALA A 209 -42.29 18.83 -6.86
N GLU A 210 -43.25 17.95 -7.19
CA GLU A 210 -44.67 18.12 -7.06
C GLU A 210 -44.93 19.11 -5.92
N LYS A 211 -45.56 20.24 -6.26
CA LYS A 211 -46.05 21.23 -5.31
C LYS A 211 -46.79 20.51 -4.19
N LEU A 212 -46.10 20.18 -3.11
CA LEU A 212 -46.77 19.79 -1.89
C LEU A 212 -47.65 20.98 -1.51
N PRO A 213 -48.95 20.77 -1.28
CA PRO A 213 -49.84 21.84 -0.91
C PRO A 213 -49.28 22.51 0.35
N VAL A 214 -49.22 23.84 0.31
CA VAL A 214 -48.92 24.68 1.46
C VAL A 214 -49.94 24.33 2.54
N ILE A 215 -49.55 23.45 3.47
CA ILE A 215 -50.33 23.21 4.69
C ILE A 215 -50.22 24.50 5.49
N LYS A 216 -51.32 25.26 5.47
CA LYS A 216 -51.52 26.46 6.28
C LYS A 216 -51.21 26.09 7.74
N PRO A 217 -50.27 26.78 8.42
CA PRO A 217 -49.95 26.50 9.81
C PRO A 217 -51.21 26.62 10.66
N ALA A 218 -51.64 25.51 11.26
CA ALA A 218 -52.63 25.53 12.32
C ALA A 218 -52.03 26.30 13.51
N ALA A 219 -52.83 27.21 14.07
CA ALA A 219 -52.43 28.11 15.14
C ALA A 219 -51.77 27.33 16.30
N PRO A 220 -50.63 27.80 16.82
CA PRO A 220 -49.96 27.17 17.95
C PRO A 220 -50.88 27.24 19.19
N LYS A 221 -51.14 26.09 19.80
CA LYS A 221 -51.66 26.06 21.17
C LYS A 221 -50.59 26.64 22.12
N PRO A 222 -50.97 27.46 23.12
CA PRO A 222 -50.04 28.00 24.09
C PRO A 222 -49.36 26.87 24.85
N ILE A 223 -48.04 26.77 24.73
CA ILE A 223 -47.22 25.93 25.60
C ILE A 223 -46.88 26.78 26.80
N GLU A 224 -47.36 26.34 27.97
CA GLU A 224 -47.08 26.97 29.26
C GLU A 224 -45.58 27.09 29.48
N SER A 225 -45.18 28.29 29.87
CA SER A 225 -43.84 28.63 30.28
C SER A 225 -43.47 27.84 31.53
N GLY A 226 -42.45 26.98 31.41
CA GLY A 226 -41.94 26.18 32.51
C GLY A 226 -40.43 26.09 32.48
N THR A 227 -39.80 26.91 33.32
CA THR A 227 -38.46 26.72 33.90
C THR A 227 -37.25 27.11 33.04
N THR A 228 -36.89 28.40 33.18
CA THR A 228 -35.54 28.92 33.01
C THR A 228 -34.58 28.18 33.93
N VAL A 229 -33.74 27.29 33.39
CA VAL A 229 -32.58 26.76 34.12
C VAL A 229 -31.40 27.66 33.82
N THR A 230 -31.03 28.48 34.81
CA THR A 230 -29.84 29.31 34.81
C THR A 230 -28.59 28.43 34.68
N PRO A 231 -27.73 28.60 33.65
CA PRO A 231 -26.46 27.92 33.59
C PRO A 231 -25.53 28.51 34.67
N LYS A 232 -25.28 27.73 35.72
CA LYS A 232 -24.30 28.01 36.77
C LYS A 232 -22.91 27.97 36.15
N ALA A 233 -22.24 29.12 36.14
CA ALA A 233 -20.86 29.26 35.71
C ALA A 233 -19.95 28.27 36.48
N PRO A 234 -19.17 27.41 35.78
CA PRO A 234 -18.18 26.59 36.45
C PRO A 234 -17.08 27.50 37.02
N ALA A 235 -16.86 27.38 38.33
CA ALA A 235 -15.77 28.01 39.03
C ALA A 235 -14.45 27.52 38.44
N ILE A 236 -13.68 28.45 37.88
CA ILE A 236 -12.29 28.26 37.48
C ILE A 236 -11.49 28.01 38.76
N VAL A 237 -11.12 26.76 39.00
CA VAL A 237 -10.14 26.38 40.01
C VAL A 237 -8.76 26.61 39.39
N PRO A 238 -7.90 27.49 39.94
CA PRO A 238 -6.55 27.66 39.43
C PRO A 238 -5.77 26.36 39.65
N ALA A 239 -5.22 25.81 38.55
CA ALA A 239 -4.35 24.65 38.60
C ALA A 239 -3.11 24.95 39.47
N PRO A 240 -2.65 24.00 40.30
CA PRO A 240 -1.46 24.18 41.11
C PRO A 240 -0.23 24.27 40.19
N VAL A 241 0.56 25.34 40.39
CA VAL A 241 1.87 25.51 39.79
C VAL A 241 2.78 24.42 40.36
N VAL A 242 3.00 23.36 39.59
CA VAL A 242 3.99 22.32 39.90
C VAL A 242 5.35 22.84 39.44
N GLU A 243 6.16 23.19 40.43
CA GLU A 243 7.56 23.59 40.27
C GLU A 243 8.37 22.41 39.71
N PRO A 244 9.11 22.57 38.60
CA PRO A 244 9.87 21.48 38.01
C PRO A 244 11.06 21.10 38.89
N ALA A 245 11.07 19.85 39.35
CA ALA A 245 12.15 19.28 40.15
C ALA A 245 13.52 19.39 39.44
N PRO A 246 14.61 19.66 40.19
CA PRO A 246 15.95 19.79 39.64
C PRO A 246 16.43 18.48 39.01
N LYS A 247 16.85 18.55 37.74
CA LYS A 247 17.45 17.44 37.01
C LYS A 247 18.76 17.02 37.70
N ALA A 248 18.78 15.81 38.25
CA ALA A 248 20.00 15.17 38.73
C ALA A 248 20.98 14.93 37.56
N PRO A 249 22.30 15.06 37.77
CA PRO A 249 23.29 14.81 36.74
C PRO A 249 23.30 13.33 36.34
N VAL A 250 23.03 13.07 35.06
CA VAL A 250 23.14 11.74 34.45
C VAL A 250 24.62 11.35 34.46
N LYS A 251 24.95 10.35 35.28
CA LYS A 251 26.27 9.72 35.34
C LYS A 251 26.46 8.93 34.04
N VAL A 252 27.32 9.42 33.16
CA VAL A 252 27.72 8.73 31.93
C VAL A 252 28.44 7.44 32.31
N VAL A 253 27.74 6.32 32.17
CA VAL A 253 28.34 4.99 32.27
C VAL A 253 29.02 4.70 30.92
N PRO A 254 30.34 4.43 30.89
CA PRO A 254 31.02 4.10 29.65
C PRO A 254 30.46 2.80 29.07
N ALA A 255 30.24 2.80 27.75
CA ALA A 255 29.76 1.64 27.02
C ALA A 255 30.71 0.43 27.21
N PRO A 256 30.19 -0.79 27.40
CA PRO A 256 31.01 -1.98 27.49
C PRO A 256 31.74 -2.21 26.16
N VAL A 257 33.06 -2.38 26.24
CA VAL A 257 33.90 -2.83 25.14
C VAL A 257 33.50 -4.27 24.82
N ILE A 258 32.82 -4.47 23.71
CA ILE A 258 32.46 -5.80 23.20
C ILE A 258 33.71 -6.37 22.55
N GLU A 259 34.32 -7.37 23.18
CA GLU A 259 35.38 -8.17 22.57
C GLU A 259 34.84 -8.92 21.33
N PRO A 260 35.60 -8.95 20.21
CA PRO A 260 35.19 -9.66 19.02
C PRO A 260 35.17 -11.17 19.26
N ALA A 261 34.03 -11.79 18.97
CA ALA A 261 33.83 -13.22 19.10
C ALA A 261 34.87 -14.03 18.28
N PRO A 262 35.35 -15.17 18.80
CA PRO A 262 36.31 -16.03 18.11
C PRO A 262 35.70 -16.58 16.81
N LYS A 263 36.46 -16.50 15.72
CA LYS A 263 36.09 -17.04 14.40
C LYS A 263 35.95 -18.56 14.48
N THR A 264 34.72 -19.05 14.39
CA THR A 264 34.43 -20.48 14.18
C THR A 264 34.94 -20.91 12.79
N PRO A 265 35.67 -22.02 12.66
CA PRO A 265 36.11 -22.54 11.36
C PRO A 265 34.90 -22.96 10.52
N LEU A 266 34.91 -22.62 9.22
CA LEU A 266 33.91 -23.10 8.28
C LEU A 266 33.96 -24.63 8.17
N PRO A 267 32.80 -25.32 8.16
CA PRO A 267 32.73 -26.75 7.91
C PRO A 267 33.18 -27.08 6.48
N ALA A 268 33.92 -28.18 6.35
CA ALA A 268 34.40 -28.70 5.07
C ALA A 268 33.24 -29.05 4.12
N PRO A 269 33.41 -28.86 2.80
CA PRO A 269 32.40 -29.19 1.81
C PRO A 269 32.08 -30.69 1.82
N ALA A 270 30.78 -31.01 1.83
CA ALA A 270 30.30 -32.38 1.74
C ALA A 270 30.72 -33.03 0.40
N PRO A 271 30.99 -34.35 0.37
CA PRO A 271 31.35 -35.07 -0.84
C PRO A 271 30.20 -35.04 -1.85
N ILE A 272 30.55 -34.75 -3.10
CA ILE A 272 29.65 -34.74 -4.26
C ILE A 272 29.23 -36.19 -4.53
N CYS A 273 27.95 -36.51 -4.30
CA CYS A 273 27.37 -37.77 -4.75
C CYS A 273 27.24 -37.76 -6.27
N GLU A 274 27.90 -38.72 -6.92
CA GLU A 274 27.71 -39.02 -8.34
C GLU A 274 26.27 -39.50 -8.61
N PRO A 275 25.63 -39.05 -9.71
CA PRO A 275 24.29 -39.50 -10.07
C PRO A 275 24.32 -40.96 -10.55
N THR A 276 23.53 -41.79 -9.88
CA THR A 276 23.23 -43.17 -10.30
C THR A 276 22.53 -43.18 -11.66
N PRO A 277 22.92 -44.03 -12.63
CA PRO A 277 22.27 -44.11 -13.93
C PRO A 277 20.84 -44.69 -13.81
N ALA A 278 19.92 -44.06 -14.54
CA ALA A 278 18.51 -44.41 -14.61
C ALA A 278 18.29 -45.81 -15.19
N ALA A 279 17.47 -46.61 -14.50
CA ALA A 279 16.96 -47.89 -14.99
C ALA A 279 15.87 -47.66 -16.06
N PRO A 280 15.72 -48.58 -17.04
CA PRO A 280 14.79 -48.43 -18.15
C PRO A 280 13.32 -48.63 -17.74
N ALA A 281 12.46 -47.90 -18.45
CA ALA A 281 11.01 -47.91 -18.33
C ALA A 281 10.42 -49.31 -18.58
N VAL A 282 9.57 -49.75 -17.65
CA VAL A 282 8.71 -50.92 -17.82
C VAL A 282 7.29 -50.42 -18.07
N GLU A 283 6.79 -50.70 -19.27
CA GLU A 283 5.37 -50.66 -19.61
C GLU A 283 4.59 -51.62 -18.71
N ALA A 284 3.55 -51.12 -18.06
CA ALA A 284 2.52 -51.95 -17.47
C ALA A 284 1.15 -51.27 -17.63
N GLU A 285 0.50 -51.68 -18.71
CA GLU A 285 -0.95 -51.67 -18.89
C GLU A 285 -1.62 -52.43 -17.73
N LYS A 286 -2.80 -51.97 -17.24
CA LYS A 286 -4.00 -52.78 -16.92
C LYS A 286 -4.78 -52.38 -15.64
N ALA A 287 -6.09 -52.26 -15.87
CA ALA A 287 -7.25 -52.52 -15.01
C ALA A 287 -7.81 -51.45 -14.05
N LEU A 288 -9.09 -51.14 -14.33
CA LEU A 288 -10.11 -50.59 -13.45
C LEU A 288 -10.33 -51.44 -12.18
N ALA A 289 -10.62 -50.77 -11.06
CA ALA A 289 -11.77 -51.05 -10.18
C ALA A 289 -11.99 -49.87 -9.20
N PRO A 290 -13.24 -49.60 -8.75
CA PRO A 290 -13.55 -48.54 -7.79
C PRO A 290 -13.55 -49.09 -6.36
N VAL A 291 -13.03 -48.32 -5.40
CA VAL A 291 -13.18 -48.59 -3.96
C VAL A 291 -13.72 -47.35 -3.27
N VAL A 292 -14.95 -47.52 -2.77
CA VAL A 292 -15.60 -46.72 -1.73
C VAL A 292 -14.99 -47.14 -0.38
N SER A 293 -14.66 -46.17 0.50
CA SER A 293 -15.05 -46.22 1.92
C SER A 293 -14.58 -44.98 2.70
N GLU A 294 -15.53 -44.49 3.49
CA GLU A 294 -15.46 -43.48 4.54
C GLU A 294 -14.40 -43.76 5.60
N THR A 295 -13.80 -42.72 6.19
CA THR A 295 -13.83 -42.54 7.66
C THR A 295 -13.49 -41.10 8.06
N ALA A 296 -14.35 -40.54 8.90
CA ALA A 296 -14.13 -39.30 9.66
C ALA A 296 -12.98 -39.46 10.67
N THR A 297 -12.39 -38.35 11.15
CA THR A 297 -12.07 -38.06 12.58
C THR A 297 -11.33 -36.72 12.74
N ASN A 298 -11.97 -35.81 13.50
CA ASN A 298 -11.48 -34.78 14.45
C ASN A 298 -10.22 -33.91 14.19
N THR A 299 -10.49 -32.60 14.08
CA THR A 299 -10.01 -31.41 14.86
C THR A 299 -8.60 -31.42 15.49
N PRO A 300 -7.86 -30.29 15.44
CA PRO A 300 -8.08 -29.25 16.47
C PRO A 300 -8.16 -27.81 15.92
N VAL A 301 -8.93 -27.02 16.65
CA VAL A 301 -9.08 -25.56 16.57
C VAL A 301 -7.72 -24.89 16.81
N PRO A 302 -7.23 -24.00 15.91
CA PRO A 302 -6.14 -23.12 16.27
C PRO A 302 -6.66 -21.90 17.04
N ALA A 303 -5.78 -21.47 17.94
CA ALA A 303 -5.90 -20.37 18.88
C ALA A 303 -6.56 -19.10 18.32
N ILE A 304 -7.33 -18.46 19.19
CA ILE A 304 -7.77 -17.07 19.04
C ILE A 304 -6.51 -16.21 18.98
N GLU A 305 -6.15 -15.79 17.78
CA GLU A 305 -5.12 -14.78 17.51
C GLU A 305 -5.64 -13.46 18.10
N ALA A 306 -4.95 -12.97 19.14
CA ALA A 306 -5.26 -11.69 19.75
C ALA A 306 -5.05 -10.59 18.69
N ASP A 307 -6.11 -9.86 18.37
CA ASP A 307 -6.06 -8.72 17.44
C ASP A 307 -5.07 -7.68 17.98
N PRO A 308 -3.90 -7.47 17.33
CA PRO A 308 -2.90 -6.52 17.80
C PRO A 308 -3.36 -5.05 17.66
N PHE A 309 -4.57 -4.81 17.16
CA PHE A 309 -5.16 -3.49 16.95
C PHE A 309 -6.47 -3.28 17.70
N ALA A 310 -6.73 -4.04 18.77
CA ALA A 310 -7.77 -3.68 19.74
C ALA A 310 -7.36 -2.37 20.44
N THR A 311 -7.72 -1.24 19.83
CA THR A 311 -7.52 0.09 20.38
C THR A 311 -8.35 0.21 21.66
N GLU A 312 -7.68 0.33 22.80
CA GLU A 312 -8.32 0.82 24.03
C GLU A 312 -8.99 2.17 23.70
N GLU A 313 -10.29 2.29 23.98
CA GLU A 313 -11.01 3.55 23.89
C GLU A 313 -10.43 4.53 24.91
N ILE A 314 -9.49 5.37 24.46
CA ILE A 314 -8.97 6.49 25.26
C ILE A 314 -10.08 7.56 25.34
N PRO A 315 -10.55 7.96 26.54
CA PRO A 315 -11.53 9.03 26.67
C PRO A 315 -10.93 10.34 26.16
N ALA A 316 -11.76 11.13 25.48
CA ALA A 316 -11.40 12.40 24.85
C ALA A 316 -10.57 13.32 25.77
N ALA A 317 -9.25 13.22 25.66
CA ALA A 317 -8.31 14.12 26.30
C ALA A 317 -8.02 15.29 25.35
N GLU A 318 -8.06 16.48 25.93
CA GLU A 318 -7.80 17.79 25.35
C GLU A 318 -6.59 17.79 24.41
N ILE A 319 -6.85 18.13 23.14
CA ILE A 319 -5.86 18.21 22.06
C ILE A 319 -4.91 19.38 22.37
N VAL A 320 -3.77 19.10 22.98
CA VAL A 320 -2.63 20.02 22.97
C VAL A 320 -2.00 19.94 21.58
N VAL A 321 -2.26 20.95 20.75
CA VAL A 321 -1.69 21.11 19.42
C VAL A 321 -0.16 21.19 19.52
N PRO A 322 0.61 20.20 19.02
CA PRO A 322 2.05 20.34 18.94
C PRO A 322 2.40 21.40 17.88
N GLN A 323 3.25 22.35 18.28
CA GLN A 323 3.83 23.34 17.38
C GLN A 323 4.52 22.62 16.19
N PRO A 324 4.30 23.08 14.94
CA PRO A 324 4.83 22.41 13.76
C PRO A 324 6.36 22.44 13.74
N LEU A 325 6.96 21.28 13.52
CA LEU A 325 8.36 21.15 13.15
C LEU A 325 8.62 21.98 11.89
N LYS A 326 9.49 22.97 12.04
CA LYS A 326 9.87 23.90 10.98
C LYS A 326 10.57 23.13 9.86
N LYS A 327 9.82 22.97 8.77
CA LYS A 327 10.17 22.56 7.39
C LYS A 327 9.90 21.10 7.07
N PRO A 328 8.80 20.82 6.35
CA PRO A 328 8.57 19.53 5.76
C PRO A 328 9.30 19.42 4.40
N TRP A 329 9.83 18.23 4.12
CA TRP A 329 10.66 17.84 2.96
C TRP A 329 10.07 18.06 1.55
N TRP A 330 8.80 18.46 1.41
CA TRP A 330 8.09 18.65 0.14
C TRP A 330 8.23 20.04 -0.47
N LYS A 331 9.19 20.86 0.01
CA LYS A 331 9.52 22.19 -0.56
C LYS A 331 10.83 22.22 -1.39
N LEU A 332 11.30 21.08 -1.89
CA LEU A 332 12.50 21.01 -2.75
C LEU A 332 12.29 20.33 -4.11
N PHE A 333 11.03 20.14 -4.52
CA PHE A 333 10.67 19.75 -5.88
C PHE A 333 9.44 20.54 -6.32
#